data_AF-C5DJS2-F1
#
_entry.id   AF-C5DJS2-F1
#
_cell.length_a   1.000
_cell.length_b   1.000
_cell.length_c   1.000
_cell.angle_alpha   90.00
_cell.angle_beta   90.00
_cell.angle_gamma   90.00
#
_symmetry.space_group_name_H-M   'P 1'
#
loop_
_entity.id
_entity.type
_entity.pdbx_description
1 polymer ?
#
loop_
_entity_poly.entity_id
_entity_poly.type
_entity_poly.pdbx_seq_one_letter_code
_entity_poly.pdbx_strand_id
1 'polypeptide(L)'
;MPPADVNKMQEDLSLSEQQLRSIIESFVELGVSVYDFPGTLEATQGMMTNLKRNVDRLRQLNKQSNDPESQLNNFNVPIEVAQYIEDGRNPDVYTRDFVEAIRRSNQYQRAKMNALGQLRNKLAEKIIAEFPDMQNNVTDILARTRREPSV
;
A
#
# COMPACT_ATOMS: atom_id res chain seq x y z
N MET A 1 -14.47 3.67 -10.29
CA MET A 1 -14.22 2.31 -9.80
C MET A 1 -15.45 1.86 -9.03
N PRO A 2 -16.12 0.77 -9.41
CA PRO A 2 -17.11 0.15 -8.54
C PRO A 2 -16.42 -0.23 -7.22
N PRO A 3 -17.09 -0.10 -6.07
CA PRO A 3 -16.52 -0.51 -4.79
C PRO A 3 -16.21 -2.00 -4.84
N ALA A 4 -14.95 -2.37 -4.60
CA ALA A 4 -14.55 -3.76 -4.47
C ALA A 4 -15.39 -4.40 -3.37
N ASP A 5 -15.89 -5.61 -3.61
CA ASP A 5 -16.55 -6.39 -2.57
C ASP A 5 -15.48 -6.84 -1.57
N VAL A 6 -15.36 -6.07 -0.48
CA VAL A 6 -14.34 -6.27 0.55
C VAL A 6 -14.43 -7.67 1.16
N ASN A 7 -15.64 -8.23 1.26
CA ASN A 7 -15.83 -9.57 1.83
C ASN A 7 -15.28 -10.63 0.87
N LYS A 8 -15.64 -10.55 -0.42
CA LYS A 8 -15.11 -11.46 -1.44
C LYS A 8 -13.58 -11.37 -1.56
N MET A 9 -13.02 -10.16 -1.48
CA MET A 9 -11.57 -9.97 -1.49
C MET A 9 -10.89 -10.60 -0.27
N GLN A 10 -11.50 -10.47 0.92
CA GLN A 10 -11.00 -11.10 2.14
C GLN A 10 -11.03 -12.63 2.04
N GLU A 11 -12.08 -13.20 1.44
CA GLU A 11 -12.20 -14.64 1.17
C GLU A 11 -11.11 -15.12 0.21
N ASP A 12 -10.92 -14.45 -0.94
CA ASP A 12 -9.89 -14.78 -1.93
C ASP A 12 -8.47 -14.71 -1.32
N LEU A 13 -8.20 -13.70 -0.47
CA LEU A 13 -6.94 -13.56 0.28
C LEU A 13 -6.73 -14.72 1.26
N SER A 14 -7.74 -15.03 2.07
CA SER A 14 -7.68 -16.11 3.06
C SER A 14 -7.44 -17.47 2.42
N LEU A 15 -8.12 -17.75 1.30
CA LEU A 15 -7.91 -18.98 0.52
C LEU A 15 -6.47 -19.07 -0.01
N SER A 16 -5.96 -17.98 -0.58
CA SER A 16 -4.59 -17.91 -1.09
C SER A 16 -3.55 -18.09 0.02
N GLU A 17 -3.78 -17.48 1.19
CA GLU A 17 -2.91 -17.61 2.37
C GLU A 17 -2.85 -19.06 2.86
N GLN A 18 -4.01 -19.72 2.98
CA GLN A 18 -4.10 -21.12 3.42
C GLN A 18 -3.36 -22.07 2.46
N GLN A 19 -3.52 -21.87 1.15
CA GLN A 19 -2.80 -22.64 0.14
C GLN A 19 -1.29 -22.42 0.22
N LEU A 20 -0.86 -21.16 0.34
CA LEU A 20 0.56 -20.82 0.46
C LEU A 20 1.17 -21.47 1.71
N ARG A 21 0.47 -21.42 2.85
CA ARG A 21 0.89 -22.07 4.10
C ARG A 21 1.05 -23.58 3.93
N SER A 22 0.06 -24.25 3.32
CA SER A 22 0.11 -25.70 3.08
C SER A 22 1.27 -26.10 2.15
N ILE A 23 1.59 -25.26 1.15
CA ILE A 23 2.74 -25.48 0.27
C ILE A 23 4.05 -25.37 1.05
N ILE A 24 4.21 -24.33 1.88
CA ILE A 24 5.39 -24.13 2.73
C ILE A 24 5.59 -25.32 3.68
N GLU A 25 4.53 -25.75 4.38
CA GLU A 25 4.56 -26.91 5.27
C GLU A 25 5.00 -28.18 4.52
N SER A 26 4.45 -28.42 3.33
CA SER A 26 4.83 -29.58 2.54
C SER A 26 6.28 -29.54 2.03
N PHE A 27 6.85 -28.35 1.78
CA PHE A 27 8.27 -28.22 1.47
C PHE A 27 9.15 -28.47 2.69
N VAL A 28 8.72 -28.08 3.89
CA VAL A 28 9.43 -28.40 5.14
C VAL A 28 9.44 -29.91 5.36
N GLU A 29 8.31 -30.59 5.22
CA GLU A 29 8.20 -32.06 5.32
C GLU A 29 9.08 -32.78 4.29
N LEU A 30 9.11 -32.28 3.05
CA LEU A 30 9.98 -32.80 2.01
C LEU A 30 11.46 -32.60 2.38
N GLY A 31 11.82 -31.45 2.94
CA GLY A 31 13.18 -31.16 3.41
C GLY A 31 13.65 -32.15 4.49
N VAL A 32 12.78 -32.45 5.46
CA VAL A 32 13.05 -33.48 6.48
C VAL A 32 13.20 -34.86 5.84
N SER A 33 12.32 -35.21 4.90
CA SER A 33 12.38 -36.50 4.20
C SER A 33 13.66 -36.70 3.39
N VAL A 34 14.19 -35.62 2.81
CA VAL A 34 15.48 -35.63 2.08
C VAL A 34 16.66 -35.73 3.04
N TYR A 35 16.57 -35.08 4.21
CA TYR A 35 17.60 -35.15 5.24
C TYR A 35 17.71 -36.57 5.85
N ASP A 36 16.58 -37.20 6.18
CA ASP A 36 16.50 -38.55 6.75
C ASP A 36 16.38 -39.65 5.68
N PHE A 37 16.97 -39.44 4.50
CA PHE A 37 16.75 -40.32 3.36
C PHE A 37 17.30 -41.75 3.59
N PRO A 38 16.46 -42.80 3.56
CA PRO A 38 16.87 -44.16 3.89
C PRO A 38 17.57 -44.91 2.75
N GLY A 39 17.74 -44.30 1.57
CA GLY A 39 18.40 -44.95 0.43
C GLY A 39 17.52 -45.91 -0.39
N THR A 40 16.23 -46.03 -0.08
CA THR A 40 15.33 -46.98 -0.75
C THR A 40 14.69 -46.40 -2.02
N LEU A 41 14.29 -47.28 -2.93
CA LEU A 41 13.57 -46.92 -4.16
C LEU A 41 12.19 -46.31 -3.83
N GLU A 42 11.50 -46.87 -2.84
CA GLU A 42 10.19 -46.41 -2.37
C GLU A 42 10.27 -44.99 -1.80
N ALA A 43 11.29 -44.70 -0.98
CA ALA A 43 11.50 -43.36 -0.43
C ALA A 43 11.79 -42.34 -1.56
N THR A 44 12.61 -42.72 -2.54
CA THR A 44 12.90 -41.89 -3.72
C THR A 44 11.63 -41.57 -4.50
N GLN A 45 10.78 -42.57 -4.75
CA GLN A 45 9.51 -42.41 -5.46
C GLN A 45 8.52 -41.53 -4.67
N GLY A 46 8.43 -41.71 -3.35
CA GLY A 46 7.60 -40.88 -2.47
C GLY A 46 8.01 -39.41 -2.50
N MET A 47 9.30 -39.12 -2.35
CA MET A 47 9.84 -37.76 -2.42
C MET A 47 9.59 -37.09 -3.79
N MET A 48 9.83 -37.81 -4.89
CA MET A 48 9.58 -37.30 -6.24
C MET A 48 8.09 -37.01 -6.47
N THR A 49 7.20 -37.85 -5.92
CA THR A 49 5.76 -37.64 -5.98
C THR A 49 5.34 -36.41 -5.19
N ASN A 50 5.86 -36.23 -3.97
CA ASN A 50 5.62 -35.05 -3.15
C ASN A 50 6.14 -33.77 -3.82
N LEU A 51 7.34 -33.81 -4.41
CA LEU A 51 7.90 -32.67 -5.14
C LEU A 51 7.01 -32.27 -6.33
N LYS A 52 6.58 -33.24 -7.15
CA LYS A 52 5.65 -32.99 -8.27
C LYS A 52 4.35 -32.36 -7.76
N ARG A 53 3.79 -32.91 -6.69
CA ARG A 53 2.56 -32.38 -6.07
C ARG A 53 2.74 -30.94 -5.58
N ASN A 54 3.87 -30.59 -5.01
CA ASN A 54 4.15 -29.22 -4.55
C ASN A 54 4.32 -28.25 -5.72
N VAL A 55 4.98 -28.67 -6.80
CA VAL A 55 5.07 -27.88 -8.05
C VAL A 55 3.68 -27.65 -8.65
N ASP A 56 2.83 -28.68 -8.68
CA ASP A 56 1.45 -28.55 -9.18
C ASP A 56 0.62 -27.59 -8.32
N ARG A 57 0.76 -27.66 -6.99
CA ARG A 57 0.12 -26.71 -6.05
C ARG A 57 0.60 -25.28 -6.27
N LEU A 58 1.90 -25.04 -6.46
CA LEU A 58 2.44 -23.70 -6.78
C LEU A 58 1.87 -23.17 -8.09
N ARG A 59 1.79 -24.02 -9.11
CA ARG A 59 1.21 -23.65 -10.41
C ARG A 59 -0.29 -23.33 -10.28
N GLN A 60 -1.01 -24.08 -9.46
CA GLN A 60 -2.43 -23.84 -9.21
C GLN A 60 -2.65 -22.53 -8.44
N LEU A 61 -1.86 -22.27 -7.39
CA LEU A 61 -1.88 -21.01 -6.64
C LEU A 61 -1.67 -19.83 -7.58
N ASN A 62 -0.63 -19.87 -8.42
CA ASN A 62 -0.34 -18.80 -9.37
C ASN A 62 -1.50 -18.55 -10.36
N LYS A 63 -2.17 -19.61 -10.83
CA LYS A 63 -3.34 -19.48 -11.71
C LYS A 63 -4.54 -18.84 -10.99
N GLN A 64 -4.81 -19.24 -9.75
CA GLN A 64 -5.95 -18.75 -8.99
C GLN A 64 -5.73 -17.29 -8.57
N SER A 65 -4.54 -16.94 -8.11
CA SER A 65 -4.21 -15.56 -7.72
C SER A 65 -4.24 -14.58 -8.91
N ASN A 66 -3.99 -15.06 -10.13
CA ASN A 66 -4.05 -14.25 -11.35
C ASN A 66 -5.35 -14.44 -12.16
N ASP A 67 -6.36 -15.11 -11.60
CA ASP A 67 -7.66 -15.31 -12.28
C ASP A 67 -8.32 -13.95 -12.56
N PRO A 68 -8.63 -13.58 -13.81
CA PRO A 68 -9.27 -12.31 -14.16
C PRO A 68 -10.55 -12.00 -13.36
N GLU A 69 -11.26 -13.04 -12.89
CA GLU A 69 -12.48 -12.92 -12.09
C GLU A 69 -12.23 -12.73 -10.58
N SER A 70 -10.98 -12.94 -10.13
CA SER A 70 -10.58 -12.73 -8.73
C SER A 70 -10.51 -11.25 -8.41
N GLN A 71 -10.95 -10.89 -7.20
CA GLN A 71 -10.83 -9.52 -6.71
C GLN A 71 -9.37 -9.14 -6.41
N LEU A 72 -8.46 -10.11 -6.30
CA LEU A 72 -7.03 -9.88 -6.06
C LEU A 72 -6.37 -9.09 -7.19
N ASN A 73 -6.82 -9.27 -8.44
CA ASN A 73 -6.32 -8.52 -9.59
C ASN A 73 -6.64 -7.01 -9.52
N ASN A 74 -7.60 -6.61 -8.69
CA ASN A 74 -7.91 -5.20 -8.47
C ASN A 74 -7.03 -4.55 -7.39
N PHE A 75 -6.18 -5.34 -6.71
CA PHE A 75 -5.32 -4.87 -5.64
C PHE A 75 -3.89 -4.63 -6.13
N ASN A 76 -3.47 -3.36 -6.10
CA ASN A 76 -2.12 -2.97 -6.50
C ASN A 76 -1.22 -2.87 -5.27
N VAL A 77 -0.11 -3.60 -5.28
CA VAL A 77 0.95 -3.51 -4.27
C VAL A 77 2.00 -2.50 -4.76
N PRO A 78 2.36 -1.47 -3.95
CA PRO A 78 3.48 -0.58 -4.29
C PRO A 78 4.79 -1.36 -4.42
N ILE A 79 5.63 -0.99 -5.39
CA ILE A 79 6.90 -1.68 -5.64
C ILE A 79 7.85 -1.60 -4.45
N GLU A 80 7.77 -0.51 -3.67
CA GLU A 80 8.55 -0.31 -2.46
C GLU A 80 8.20 -1.34 -1.39
N VAL A 81 6.94 -1.79 -1.31
CA VAL A 81 6.52 -2.86 -0.39
C VAL A 81 7.14 -4.19 -0.81
N ALA A 82 7.22 -4.47 -2.11
CA ALA A 82 7.91 -5.66 -2.62
C ALA A 82 9.41 -5.62 -2.27
N GLN A 83 10.07 -4.46 -2.43
CA GLN A 83 11.47 -4.30 -2.03
C GLN A 83 11.68 -4.55 -0.53
N TYR A 84 10.78 -4.09 0.33
CA TYR A 84 10.85 -4.38 1.76
C TYR A 84 10.82 -5.89 2.04
N ILE A 85 9.97 -6.64 1.32
CA ILE A 85 9.90 -8.10 1.45
C ILE A 85 11.19 -8.75 0.96
N GLU A 86 11.74 -8.33 -0.19
CA GLU A 86 13.01 -8.84 -0.73
C GLU A 86 14.19 -8.59 0.23
N ASP A 87 14.21 -7.43 0.89
CA ASP A 87 15.23 -7.06 1.87
C ASP A 87 15.02 -7.73 3.25
N GLY A 88 13.96 -8.52 3.43
CA GLY A 88 13.60 -9.15 4.71
C GLY A 88 13.10 -8.16 5.78
N ARG A 89 12.63 -6.98 5.38
CA ARG A 89 12.08 -5.94 6.26
C ARG A 89 10.57 -6.12 6.41
N ASN A 90 10.02 -5.72 7.57
CA ASN A 90 8.58 -5.74 7.77
C ASN A 90 7.89 -4.67 6.88
N PRO A 91 6.98 -5.06 5.96
CA PRO A 91 6.25 -4.13 5.10
C PRO A 91 5.35 -3.13 5.87
N ASP A 92 4.95 -3.42 7.11
CA ASP A 92 4.18 -2.49 7.94
C ASP A 92 4.94 -1.19 8.22
N VAL A 93 6.27 -1.26 8.21
CA VAL A 93 7.13 -0.07 8.37
C VAL A 93 6.94 0.90 7.21
N TYR A 94 6.81 0.40 5.98
CA TYR A 94 6.50 1.24 4.82
C TYR A 94 5.16 1.97 5.02
N THR A 95 4.12 1.25 5.41
CA THR A 95 2.79 1.82 5.66
C THR A 95 2.84 2.91 6.74
N ARG A 96 3.53 2.64 7.85
CA ARG A 96 3.74 3.62 8.92
C ARG A 96 4.44 4.87 8.41
N ASP A 97 5.59 4.69 7.75
CA ASP A 97 6.42 5.80 7.28
C ASP A 97 5.66 6.63 6.22
N PHE A 98 4.85 5.98 5.37
CA PHE A 98 3.99 6.63 4.40
C PHE A 98 2.91 7.49 5.06
N VAL A 99 2.21 6.95 6.06
CA VAL A 99 1.20 7.70 6.84
C VAL A 99 1.83 8.89 7.56
N GLU A 100 3.01 8.70 8.15
CA GLU A 100 3.77 9.78 8.81
C GLU A 100 4.19 10.86 7.82
N ALA A 101 4.67 10.48 6.63
CA ALA A 101 5.04 11.40 5.57
C ALA A 101 3.83 12.23 5.08
N ILE A 102 2.67 11.59 4.87
CA ILE A 102 1.42 12.28 4.52
C ILE A 102 1.03 13.27 5.61
N ARG A 103 1.06 12.85 6.88
CA ARG A 103 0.72 13.72 8.01
C ARG A 103 1.64 14.93 8.06
N ARG A 104 2.95 14.73 7.99
CA ARG A 104 3.96 15.80 7.99
C ARG A 104 3.75 16.75 6.80
N SER A 105 3.54 16.21 5.60
CA SER A 105 3.29 16.99 4.40
C SER A 105 2.02 17.84 4.55
N ASN A 106 0.92 17.26 5.02
CA ASN A 106 -0.34 17.96 5.22
C ASN A 106 -0.20 19.12 6.22
N GLN A 107 0.44 18.87 7.36
CA GLN A 107 0.71 19.91 8.36
C GLN A 107 1.60 21.02 7.79
N TYR A 108 2.65 20.65 7.06
CA TYR A 108 3.55 21.61 6.42
C TYR A 108 2.82 22.47 5.38
N GLN A 109 2.00 21.88 4.52
CA GLN A 109 1.21 22.63 3.54
C GLN A 109 0.21 23.56 4.23
N ARG A 110 -0.49 23.08 5.27
CA ARG A 110 -1.40 23.93 6.07
C ARG A 110 -0.67 25.12 6.71
N ALA A 111 0.50 24.88 7.30
CA ALA A 111 1.32 25.94 7.89
C ALA A 111 1.77 26.96 6.82
N LYS A 112 2.21 26.50 5.65
CA LYS A 112 2.59 27.36 4.53
C LYS A 112 1.41 28.21 4.03
N MET A 113 0.24 27.61 3.88
CA MET A 113 -0.98 28.34 3.50
C MET A 113 -1.36 29.40 4.53
N ASN A 114 -1.27 29.09 5.82
CA ASN A 114 -1.54 30.04 6.89
C ASN A 114 -0.54 31.20 6.90
N ALA A 115 0.76 30.90 6.75
CA ALA A 115 1.81 31.93 6.68
C ALA A 115 1.64 32.85 5.48
N LEU A 116 1.31 32.30 4.30
CA LEU A 116 1.01 33.10 3.11
C LEU A 116 -0.26 33.94 3.29
N GLY A 117 -1.28 33.41 3.96
CA GLY A 117 -2.48 34.16 4.32
C GLY A 117 -2.18 35.34 5.24
N GLN A 118 -1.31 35.15 6.25
CA GLN A 118 -0.86 36.21 7.14
C GLN A 118 -0.05 37.28 6.38
N LEU A 119 0.89 36.86 5.53
CA LEU A 119 1.67 37.77 4.68
C LEU A 119 0.75 38.62 3.79
N ARG A 120 -0.22 37.99 3.12
CA ARG A 120 -1.21 38.68 2.29
C ARG A 120 -1.97 39.75 3.10
N ASN A 121 -2.47 39.38 4.28
CA ASN A 121 -3.22 40.32 5.12
C ASN A 121 -2.33 41.49 5.58
N LYS A 122 -1.09 41.23 6.00
CA LYS A 122 -0.15 42.27 6.42
C LYS A 122 0.28 43.20 5.29
N LEU A 123 0.47 42.64 4.08
CA LEU A 123 0.78 43.44 2.91
C LEU A 123 -0.41 44.32 2.51
N ALA A 124 -1.63 43.78 2.55
CA ALA A 124 -2.84 44.55 2.30
C ALA A 124 -3.03 45.69 3.31
N GLU A 125 -2.84 45.43 4.62
CA GLU A 125 -2.86 46.46 5.66
C GLU A 125 -1.88 47.60 5.36
N LYS A 126 -0.64 47.28 4.98
CA LYS A 126 0.38 48.29 4.63
C LYS A 126 0.02 49.07 3.37
N ILE A 127 -0.46 48.41 2.32
CA ILE A 127 -0.84 49.09 1.07
C ILE A 127 -1.98 50.09 1.32
N ILE A 128 -2.98 49.71 2.12
CA ILE A 128 -4.10 50.62 2.46
C ILE A 128 -3.61 51.81 3.29
N ALA A 129 -2.67 51.60 4.20
CA ALA A 129 -2.11 52.68 5.02
C ALA A 129 -1.29 53.69 4.19
N GLU A 130 -0.48 53.22 3.25
CA GLU A 130 0.38 54.07 2.40
C GLU A 130 -0.38 54.66 1.19
N PHE A 131 -1.39 53.96 0.68
CA PHE A 131 -2.16 54.34 -0.51
C PHE A 131 -3.68 54.20 -0.27
N PRO A 132 -4.32 55.17 0.41
CA PRO A 132 -5.75 55.11 0.76
C PRO A 132 -6.67 54.94 -0.46
N ASP A 133 -6.32 55.55 -1.60
CA ASP A 133 -7.11 55.48 -2.84
C ASP A 133 -7.25 54.05 -3.39
N MET A 134 -6.36 53.13 -3.00
CA MET A 134 -6.36 51.73 -3.44
C MET A 134 -7.20 50.80 -2.55
N GLN A 135 -7.81 51.31 -1.47
CA GLN A 135 -8.49 50.51 -0.46
C GLN A 135 -9.59 49.59 -1.03
N ASN A 136 -10.39 50.10 -1.97
CA ASN A 136 -11.48 49.33 -2.57
C ASN A 136 -10.94 48.14 -3.38
N ASN A 137 -9.89 48.35 -4.17
CA ASN A 137 -9.26 47.31 -4.99
C ASN A 137 -8.61 46.23 -4.12
N VAL A 138 -7.92 46.61 -3.05
CA VAL A 138 -7.29 45.66 -2.12
C VAL A 138 -8.36 44.83 -1.40
N THR A 139 -9.46 45.45 -0.99
CA THR A 139 -10.57 44.75 -0.31
C THR A 139 -11.27 43.75 -1.24
N ASP A 140 -11.49 44.10 -2.51
CA ASP A 140 -12.02 43.19 -3.52
C ASP A 140 -11.10 41.97 -3.73
N ILE A 141 -9.79 42.21 -3.87
CA ILE A 141 -8.79 41.13 -4.01
C ILE A 141 -8.84 40.21 -2.79
N LEU A 142 -8.87 40.75 -1.57
CA LEU A 142 -8.95 39.94 -0.35
C LEU A 142 -10.22 39.09 -0.30
N ALA A 143 -11.37 39.64 -0.72
CA ALA A 143 -12.63 38.90 -0.78
C ALA A 143 -12.57 37.74 -1.78
N ARG A 144 -12.03 38.00 -2.99
CA ARG A 144 -11.88 36.99 -4.05
C ARG A 144 -10.87 35.90 -3.72
N THR A 145 -9.89 36.19 -2.87
CA THR A 145 -8.81 35.26 -2.52
C THR A 145 -8.98 34.65 -1.12
N ARG A 146 -10.09 34.92 -0.42
CA ARG A 146 -10.39 34.28 0.86
C ARG A 146 -10.84 32.84 0.61
N ARG A 147 -10.13 31.88 1.19
CA ARG A 147 -10.56 30.48 1.21
C ARG A 147 -11.78 30.35 2.12
N GLU A 148 -12.88 29.78 1.65
CA GLU A 148 -13.98 29.36 2.54
C GLU A 148 -13.44 28.35 3.57
N PRO A 149 -13.88 28.39 4.84
CA PRO A 149 -13.50 27.38 5.80
C PRO A 149 -14.01 26.03 5.31
N SER A 150 -13.11 25.10 5.01
CA SER A 150 -13.45 23.70 4.79
C SER A 150 -14.02 23.14 6.10
N VAL A 151 -15.33 22.88 6.11
CA VAL A 151 -16.04 22.08 7.12
C VAL A 151 -15.38 20.71 7.27
#